data_AF-A0A7I7WHK3-F1
#
_entry.id   AF-A0A7I7WHK3-F1
#
_cell.length_a   1.000
_cell.length_b   1.000
_cell.length_c   1.000
_cell.angle_alpha   90.00
_cell.angle_beta   90.00
_cell.angle_gamma   90.00
#
_symmetry.space_group_name_H-M   'P 1'
#
loop_
_entity.id
_entity.type
_entity.pdbx_description
1 polymer ?
#
loop_
_entity_poly.entity_id
_entity_poly.type
_entity_poly.pdbx_seq_one_letter_code
_entity_poly.pdbx_strand_id
1 'polypeptide(L)'
;MARVKARSAEAGLREYLLERAVAFRDRCGRLSDEAYAELSKPIDQLVGCEPYRLHGWELPEGHPALADYGLGADLLLGSDDQLRLHGSSLG
;
A
#
# COMPACT_ATOMS: atom_id res chain seq x y z
N MET A 1 -26.58 14.81 9.29
CA MET A 1 -26.42 14.08 8.01
C MET A 1 -25.41 12.96 8.21
N ALA A 2 -25.65 11.82 7.57
CA ALA A 2 -25.18 10.49 7.98
C ALA A 2 -23.68 10.23 7.76
N ARG A 3 -23.09 9.45 8.68
CA ARG A 3 -21.75 8.84 8.62
C ARG A 3 -21.67 7.87 7.43
N VAL A 4 -21.23 8.35 6.28
CA VAL A 4 -20.90 7.53 5.10
C VAL A 4 -19.71 8.18 4.40
N LYS A 5 -18.47 7.84 4.80
CA LYS A 5 -17.26 8.15 3.99
C LYS A 5 -15.94 7.49 4.43
N ALA A 6 -15.89 6.74 5.53
CA ALA A 6 -14.68 5.99 5.89
C ALA A 6 -14.56 4.67 5.11
N ARG A 7 -15.69 4.03 4.79
CA ARG A 7 -15.73 2.70 4.17
C ARG A 7 -15.24 2.62 2.71
N SER A 8 -14.99 3.77 2.07
CA SER A 8 -14.54 3.82 0.66
C SER A 8 -13.07 4.22 0.49
N ALA A 9 -12.41 4.74 1.52
CA ALA A 9 -10.98 5.06 1.43
C ALA A 9 -10.11 3.80 1.50
N GLU A 10 -10.52 2.82 2.32
CA GLU A 10 -9.81 1.54 2.48
C GLU A 10 -10.22 0.49 1.44
N ALA A 11 -11.51 0.46 1.06
CA ALA A 11 -12.08 -0.53 0.13
C ALA A 11 -11.62 -0.41 -1.34
N GLY A 12 -10.63 0.44 -1.64
CA GLY A 12 -9.95 0.52 -2.93
C GLY A 12 -8.44 0.72 -2.79
N LEU A 13 -7.91 0.73 -1.57
CA LEU A 13 -6.49 1.00 -1.35
C LEU A 13 -5.62 -0.13 -1.91
N ARG A 14 -6.01 -1.39 -1.70
CA ARG A 14 -5.30 -2.54 -2.26
C ARG A 14 -5.25 -2.49 -3.78
N GLU A 15 -6.37 -2.17 -4.41
CA GLU A 15 -6.47 -2.02 -5.87
C GLU A 15 -5.56 -0.89 -6.37
N TYR A 16 -5.60 0.27 -5.73
CA TYR A 16 -4.70 1.39 -6.04
C TYR A 16 -3.20 1.01 -5.91
N LEU A 17 -2.83 0.34 -4.82
CA LEU A 17 -1.45 -0.12 -4.62
C LEU A 17 -1.04 -1.17 -5.66
N LEU A 18 -1.97 -2.06 -6.02
CA LEU A 18 -1.75 -3.07 -7.05
C LEU A 18 -1.49 -2.43 -8.41
N GLU A 19 -2.32 -1.46 -8.82
CA GLU A 19 -2.12 -0.70 -10.06
C GLU A 19 -0.76 -0.01 -10.09
N ARG A 20 -0.35 0.62 -8.98
CA ARG A 20 0.96 1.27 -8.87
C ARG A 20 2.11 0.27 -8.95
N ALA A 21 2.01 -0.87 -8.27
CA ALA A 21 3.04 -1.90 -8.26
C ALA A 21 3.23 -2.50 -9.66
N VAL A 22 2.12 -2.80 -10.36
CA VAL A 22 2.14 -3.26 -11.76
C VAL A 22 2.80 -2.22 -12.66
N ALA A 23 2.38 -0.95 -12.58
CA ALA A 23 2.96 0.11 -13.39
C ALA A 23 4.46 0.31 -13.12
N PHE A 24 4.91 0.14 -11.88
CA PHE A 24 6.32 0.23 -11.51
C PHE A 24 7.14 -0.95 -12.04
N ARG A 25 6.64 -2.19 -11.88
CA ARG A 25 7.27 -3.38 -12.49
C ARG A 25 7.34 -3.26 -14.00
N ASP A 26 6.27 -2.85 -14.68
CA ASP A 26 6.26 -2.79 -16.14
C ASP A 26 7.24 -1.74 -16.69
N ARG A 27 7.54 -0.70 -15.89
CA ARG A 27 8.53 0.33 -16.19
C ARG A 27 9.96 -0.10 -15.87
N CYS A 28 10.19 -0.67 -14.69
CA CYS A 28 11.53 -0.94 -14.14
C CYS A 28 11.98 -2.40 -14.25
N GLY A 29 11.05 -3.34 -14.34
CA GLY A 29 11.33 -4.78 -14.51
C GLY A 29 11.95 -5.13 -15.86
N ARG A 30 11.97 -4.20 -16.82
CA ARG A 30 12.69 -4.37 -18.09
C ARG A 30 14.22 -4.24 -17.95
N LEU A 31 14.70 -3.81 -16.79
CA LEU A 31 16.13 -3.64 -16.52
C LEU A 31 16.85 -4.99 -16.40
N SER A 32 16.21 -6.00 -15.83
CA SER A 32 16.72 -7.38 -15.73
C SER A 32 15.59 -8.33 -15.30
N ASP A 33 15.77 -9.63 -15.58
CA ASP A 33 14.86 -10.67 -15.09
C ASP A 33 14.79 -10.70 -13.55
N GLU A 34 15.91 -10.44 -12.87
CA GLU A 34 15.96 -10.32 -11.42
C GLU A 34 15.10 -9.15 -10.93
N ALA A 35 15.21 -7.97 -11.57
CA ALA A 35 14.36 -6.83 -11.23
C ALA A 35 12.88 -7.14 -11.48
N TYR A 36 12.55 -7.83 -12.57
CA TYR A 36 11.17 -8.24 -12.83
C TYR A 36 10.64 -9.18 -11.74
N ALA A 37 11.44 -10.15 -11.30
CA ALA A 37 11.08 -11.08 -10.24
C ALA A 37 10.89 -10.38 -8.89
N GLU A 38 11.84 -9.52 -8.48
CA GLU A 38 11.73 -8.77 -7.22
C GLU A 38 10.51 -7.84 -7.21
N LEU A 39 10.23 -7.16 -8.31
CA LEU A 39 9.08 -6.26 -8.44
C LEU A 39 7.74 -6.99 -8.61
N SER A 40 7.75 -8.31 -8.88
CA SER A 40 6.53 -9.13 -8.90
C SER A 40 6.07 -9.56 -7.51
N LYS A 41 6.99 -9.71 -6.54
CA LYS A 41 6.66 -10.07 -5.15
C LYS A 41 5.57 -9.18 -4.51
N PRO A 42 5.67 -7.83 -4.54
CA PRO A 42 4.63 -6.99 -3.94
C PRO A 42 3.27 -7.12 -4.67
N ILE A 43 3.28 -7.40 -5.98
CA ILE A 43 2.06 -7.65 -6.76
C ILE A 43 1.40 -8.94 -6.28
N ASP A 44 2.17 -10.01 -6.13
CA ASP A 44 1.67 -11.31 -5.66
C ASP A 44 1.11 -11.21 -4.23
N GLN A 45 1.78 -10.46 -3.34
CA GLN A 45 1.28 -10.18 -1.99
C GLN A 45 -0.05 -9.44 -2.01
N LEU A 46 -0.17 -8.40 -2.84
CA LEU A 46 -1.39 -7.60 -2.93
C LEU A 46 -2.55 -8.44 -3.48
N VAL A 47 -2.34 -9.21 -4.56
CA VAL A 47 -3.34 -10.11 -5.15
C VAL A 47 -3.73 -11.23 -4.18
N GLY A 48 -2.76 -11.78 -3.45
CA GLY A 48 -2.97 -12.85 -2.47
C GLY A 48 -3.66 -12.40 -1.18
N CYS A 49 -4.03 -11.12 -1.06
CA CYS A 49 -4.53 -10.53 0.18
C CYS A 49 -3.55 -10.73 1.35
N GLU A 50 -2.25 -10.81 1.07
CA GLU A 50 -1.22 -10.93 2.10
C GLU A 50 -0.94 -9.55 2.73
N PRO A 51 -0.39 -9.53 3.96
CA PRO A 51 0.05 -8.29 4.59
C PRO A 51 1.13 -7.59 3.75
N TYR A 52 0.88 -6.34 3.38
CA TYR A 52 1.76 -5.54 2.54
C TYR A 52 2.29 -4.34 3.32
N ARG A 53 3.63 -4.19 3.36
CA ARG A 53 4.28 -3.05 3.99
C ARG A 53 4.42 -1.94 2.98
N LEU A 54 4.13 -0.73 3.42
CA LEU A 54 4.18 0.47 2.60
C LEU A 54 4.54 1.68 3.45
N HIS A 55 5.09 2.70 2.83
CA HIS A 55 5.28 3.99 3.45
C HIS A 55 4.08 4.92 3.23
N GLY A 56 3.94 5.93 4.08
CA GLY A 56 2.90 6.95 3.93
C GLY A 56 2.88 7.60 2.54
N TRP A 57 4.04 7.88 1.94
CA TRP A 57 4.12 8.46 0.57
C TRP A 57 3.60 7.53 -0.55
N GLU A 58 3.35 6.25 -0.26
CA GLU A 58 2.73 5.32 -1.20
C GLU A 58 1.20 5.44 -1.22
N LEU A 59 0.60 6.01 -0.18
CA LEU A 59 -0.85 6.24 -0.09
C LEU A 59 -1.33 7.25 -1.15
N PRO A 60 -2.61 7.18 -1.56
CA PRO A 60 -3.20 8.20 -2.42
C PRO A 60 -3.22 9.56 -1.70
N GLU A 61 -3.08 10.63 -2.48
CA GLU A 61 -3.14 11.99 -1.94
C GLU A 61 -4.48 12.22 -1.23
N GLY A 62 -4.44 12.81 -0.03
CA GLY A 62 -5.62 13.05 0.79
C GLY A 62 -6.16 11.80 1.52
N HIS A 63 -5.45 10.67 1.49
CA HIS A 63 -5.82 9.52 2.32
C HIS A 63 -5.82 9.92 3.81
N PRO A 64 -6.87 9.61 4.60
CA PRO A 64 -7.00 10.07 5.98
C PRO A 64 -5.81 9.67 6.87
N ALA A 65 -5.24 8.48 6.65
CA ALA A 65 -4.06 8.00 7.38
C ALA A 65 -2.82 8.92 7.22
N LEU A 66 -2.75 9.76 6.18
CA LEU A 66 -1.68 10.76 6.04
C LEU A 66 -1.80 11.88 7.08
N ALA A 67 -3.03 12.23 7.49
CA ALA A 67 -3.25 13.20 8.55
C ALA A 67 -2.87 12.62 9.93
N ASP A 68 -3.07 11.31 10.11
CA ASP A 68 -2.81 10.63 11.38
C ASP A 68 -1.33 10.24 11.58
N TYR A 69 -0.66 9.79 10.51
CA TYR A 69 0.70 9.23 10.59
C TYR A 69 1.76 10.00 9.79
N GLY A 70 1.35 10.75 8.77
CA GLY A 70 2.26 11.48 7.88
C GLY A 70 2.91 10.62 6.78
N LEU A 71 3.65 11.29 5.89
CA LEU A 71 4.29 10.66 4.71
C LEU A 71 5.46 9.73 5.06
N GLY A 72 6.12 9.97 6.20
CA GLY A 72 7.29 9.19 6.65
C GLY A 72 6.94 7.97 7.51
N ALA A 73 5.65 7.67 7.70
CA ALA A 73 5.24 6.53 8.50
C ALA A 73 5.42 5.22 7.73
N ASP A 74 5.87 4.19 8.45
CA ASP A 74 5.83 2.81 8.00
C ASP A 74 4.47 2.22 8.35
N LEU A 75 3.76 1.73 7.35
CA LEU A 75 2.40 1.22 7.46
C LEU A 75 2.34 -0.25 7.02
N LEU A 76 1.30 -0.94 7.47
CA LEU A 76 0.96 -2.30 7.12
C LEU A 76 -0.49 -2.33 6.66
N LEU A 77 -0.72 -2.68 5.40
CA LEU A 77 -2.02 -3.05 4.90
C LEU A 77 -2.25 -4.53 5.23
N GLY A 78 -3.17 -4.81 6.15
CA GLY A 78 -3.51 -6.18 6.55
C GLY A 78 -4.29 -6.94 5.47
N SER A 79 -4.48 -8.25 5.68
CA SER A 79 -5.33 -9.09 4.83
C SER A 79 -6.82 -8.72 4.88
N ASP A 80 -7.20 -7.93 5.87
CA ASP A 80 -8.54 -7.37 6.09
C ASP A 80 -8.72 -5.97 5.46
N ASP A 81 -7.77 -5.53 4.64
CA ASP A 81 -7.73 -4.20 4.01
C ASP A 81 -7.73 -3.04 5.00
N GLN A 82 -7.30 -3.31 6.23
CA GLN A 82 -7.12 -2.29 7.26
C GLN A 82 -5.66 -1.83 7.30
N LEU A 83 -5.47 -0.51 7.27
CA LEU A 83 -4.16 0.10 7.47
C LEU A 83 -3.82 0.18 8.95
N ARG A 84 -2.59 -0.17 9.28
CA ARG A 84 -2.05 -0.10 10.65
C ARG A 84 -0.63 0.47 10.59
N LEU A 85 -0.20 1.11 11.67
CA LEU A 85 1.19 1.54 11.81
C LEU A 85 2.09 0.32 11.98
N HIS A 86 3.08 0.16 11.09
CA HIS A 86 4.05 -0.91 11.16
C HIS A 86 5.24 -0.46 12.02
N GLY A 87 5.20 -0.81 13.30
CA GLY A 87 6.33 -0.58 14.20
C GLY A 87 6.57 0.88 14.55
N SER A 88 5.79 1.42 15.49
CA SER A 88 6.35 2.42 16.39
C SER A 88 7.12 1.72 17.49
N SER A 89 8.37 1.35 17.23
CA SER A 89 9.35 1.24 18.31
C SER A 89 9.94 2.62 18.56
N LEU A 90 9.16 3.47 19.25
CA LEU A 90 9.74 4.56 20.04
C LEU A 90 9.52 4.17 21.50
N GLY A 91 10.54 3.49 22.04
CA GLY A 91 10.66 3.02 23.41
C GLY A 91 12.00 2.34 23.58
#